data_AF-A0A2P8B2I4-F1
#
_entry.id   AF-A0A2P8B2I4-F1
#
_cell.length_a   1.000
_cell.length_b   1.000
_cell.length_c   1.000
_cell.angle_alpha   90.00
_cell.angle_beta   90.00
_cell.angle_gamma   90.00
#
_symmetry.space_group_name_H-M   'P 1'
#
loop_
_entity.id
_entity.type
_entity.pdbx_description
1 polymer ?
#
loop_
_entity_poly.entity_id
_entity_poly.type
_entity_poly.pdbx_seq_one_letter_code
_entity_poly.pdbx_strand_id
1 'polypeptide(L)' 'MPRIPDRQRIAQDIRDKISSGEYGPGFKLPSLREMSAHYGVSAEPVRSALLILQAEGLIEGHQGKGVYVTGNHPAVD' A
#
# COMPACT_ATOMS: atom_id res chain seq x y z
N MET A 1 23.55 4.38 10.41
CA MET A 1 22.65 3.63 9.51
C MET A 1 21.61 4.59 8.97
N PRO A 2 21.42 4.73 7.65
CA PRO A 2 20.34 5.56 7.13
C PRO A 2 18.98 4.93 7.47
N ARG A 3 18.06 5.73 8.04
CA ARG A 3 16.69 5.29 8.32
C ARG A 3 15.90 5.31 7.00
N ILE A 4 15.31 4.17 6.63
CA ILE A 4 14.44 4.09 5.44
C ILE A 4 13.29 5.10 5.62
N PRO A 5 12.97 5.93 4.61
CA PRO A 5 11.85 6.85 4.69
C PRO A 5 10.53 6.12 4.96
N ASP A 6 9.67 6.68 5.81
CA ASP A 6 8.42 6.03 6.23
C ASP A 6 7.52 5.62 5.04
N ARG A 7 7.45 6.43 3.97
CA ARG A 7 6.73 6.07 2.74
C ARG A 7 7.23 4.78 2.08
N GLN A 8 8.55 4.55 2.08
CA GLN A 8 9.15 3.36 1.46
C GLN A 8 8.93 2.13 2.35
N ARG A 9 9.06 2.30 3.66
CA ARG A 9 8.74 1.24 4.64
C ARG A 9 7.29 0.78 4.51
N ILE A 10 6.35 1.72 4.41
CA ILE A 10 4.91 1.42 4.28
C ILE A 10 4.62 0.75 2.94
N ALA A 11 5.20 1.25 1.83
CA ALA A 11 5.02 0.63 0.52
C ALA A 11 5.56 -0.80 0.49
N GLN A 12 6.73 -1.04 1.10
CA GLN A 12 7.31 -2.37 1.20
C GLN A 12 6.43 -3.35 1.98
N ASP A 13 5.95 -2.96 3.16
CA ASP A 13 5.09 -3.81 3.99
C ASP A 13 3.81 -4.23 3.24
N ILE A 14 3.16 -3.29 2.56
CA ILE A 14 1.95 -3.58 1.77
C ILE A 14 2.29 -4.48 0.59
N ARG A 15 3.44 -4.27 -0.08
CA ARG A 15 3.88 -5.15 -1.16
C ARG A 15 4.10 -6.57 -0.67
N ASP A 16 4.74 -6.74 0.48
CA ASP A 16 4.99 -8.06 1.07
C ASP A 16 3.67 -8.77 1.43
N LYS A 17 2.67 -8.03 1.92
CA LYS A 17 1.31 -8.54 2.18
C LYS A 17 0.57 -8.93 0.91
N ILE A 18 0.71 -8.16 -0.17
CA ILE A 18 0.14 -8.52 -1.48
C ILE A 18 0.84 -9.78 -2.00
N SER A 19 2.18 -9.78 -2.03
CA SER A 19 2.98 -10.89 -2.55
C SER A 19 2.76 -12.21 -1.81
N SER A 20 2.57 -12.16 -0.48
CA SER A 20 2.25 -13.32 0.35
C SER A 20 0.80 -13.80 0.23
N GLY A 21 -0.08 -13.01 -0.38
CA GLY A 21 -1.51 -13.31 -0.52
C GLY A 21 -2.35 -12.92 0.69
N GLU A 22 -1.78 -12.32 1.74
CA GLU A 22 -2.56 -11.72 2.84
C GLU A 22 -3.53 -10.67 2.29
N TYR A 23 -3.04 -9.85 1.35
CA TYR A 23 -3.83 -8.90 0.58
C TYR A 23 -4.04 -9.41 -0.83
N GLY A 24 -5.09 -10.20 -1.03
CA GLY A 24 -5.45 -10.75 -2.34
C GLY A 24 -6.09 -9.71 -3.29
N PRO A 25 -6.24 -10.06 -4.59
CA PRO A 25 -6.93 -9.22 -5.57
C PRO A 25 -8.34 -8.84 -5.12
N GLY A 26 -8.71 -7.57 -5.28
CA GLY A 26 -9.99 -7.01 -4.82
C GLY A 26 -10.05 -6.73 -3.31
N PHE A 27 -8.99 -7.01 -2.55
CA PHE A 27 -8.92 -6.63 -1.14
C PHE A 27 -8.93 -5.11 -1.01
N LYS A 28 -9.85 -4.60 -0.16
CA LYS A 28 -9.93 -3.17 0.14
C LYS A 28 -8.92 -2.82 1.23
N LEU A 29 -7.95 -1.97 0.90
CA LEU A 29 -7.00 -1.47 1.88
C LEU A 29 -7.69 -0.66 3.00
N PRO A 30 -7.13 -0.67 4.22
CA PRO A 30 -7.60 0.22 5.29
C PRO A 30 -7.55 1.69 4.84
N SER A 31 -8.40 2.53 5.43
CA SER A 31 -8.40 3.96 5.13
C SER A 31 -7.08 4.62 5.51
N LEU A 32 -6.79 5.78 4.91
CA LEU A 32 -5.61 6.60 5.27
C LEU A 32 -5.50 6.81 6.79
N ARG A 33 -6.63 7.01 7.49
CA ARG A 33 -6.67 7.21 8.94
C ARG A 33 -6.28 5.93 9.70
N GLU A 34 -6.81 4.78 9.31
CA GLU A 34 -6.50 3.49 9.92
C GLU A 34 -5.03 3.12 9.69
N MET A 35 -4.53 3.30 8.47
CA MET A 35 -3.12 3.07 8.14
C MET A 35 -2.20 4.01 8.91
N SER A 36 -2.54 5.30 9.01
CA SER A 36 -1.75 6.27 9.78
C SER A 36 -1.64 5.86 11.25
N ALA A 37 -2.75 5.42 11.86
CA ALA A 37 -2.77 4.92 13.22
C ALA A 37 -1.96 3.61 13.36
N HIS A 38 -2.09 2.68 12.42
CA HIS A 38 -1.36 1.41 12.42
C HIS A 38 0.15 1.59 12.31
N TYR A 39 0.60 2.46 11.40
CA TYR A 39 2.03 2.69 11.16
C TYR A 39 2.66 3.73 12.09
N GLY A 40 1.86 4.44 12.90
CA GLY A 40 2.34 5.47 13.83
C GLY A 40 2.89 6.71 13.11
N VAL A 41 2.30 7.10 11.99
CA VAL A 41 2.77 8.21 11.13
C VAL A 41 1.64 9.16 10.77
N SER A 42 1.98 10.36 10.28
CA SER A 42 1.02 11.25 9.64
C SER A 42 0.46 10.65 8.34
N ALA A 43 -0.64 11.21 7.83
CA ALA A 43 -1.26 10.75 6.58
C ALA A 43 -0.38 10.90 5.33
N GLU A 44 0.55 11.85 5.31
CA GLU A 44 1.39 12.16 4.14
C GLU A 44 2.32 11.00 3.70
N PRO A 45 3.10 10.37 4.61
CA PRO A 45 3.84 9.15 4.29
C PRO A 45 2.97 8.01 3.75
N VAL A 46 1.77 7.82 4.31
CA VAL A 46 0.82 6.79 3.86
C VAL A 46 0.34 7.11 2.45
N ARG A 47 -0.09 8.35 2.19
CA ARG A 47 -0.53 8.80 0.87
C ARG A 47 0.57 8.63 -0.18
N SER A 48 1.81 8.97 0.19
CA SER A 48 2.97 8.78 -0.68
C SER A 48 3.23 7.31 -0.98
N ALA A 49 3.09 6.42 0.01
CA ALA A 49 3.23 4.98 -0.19
C ALA A 49 2.15 4.42 -1.12
N LEU A 50 0.89 4.83 -0.94
CA LEU A 50 -0.21 4.44 -1.83
C LEU A 50 0.02 4.90 -3.27
N LEU A 51 0.57 6.10 -3.48
CA LEU A 51 0.93 6.59 -4.83
C LEU A 51 2.03 5.74 -5.48
N ILE A 52 3.03 5.29 -4.72
CA ILE A 52 4.08 4.38 -5.21
C ILE A 52 3.45 3.06 -5.68
N LEU A 53 2.63 2.44 -4.84
CA LEU A 53 1.97 1.16 -5.14
C LEU A 53 0.99 1.27 -6.31
N GLN A 54 0.32 2.42 -6.45
CA GLN A 54 -0.56 2.67 -7.59
C GLN A 54 0.23 2.83 -8.89
N ALA A 55 1.40 3.49 -8.84
CA ALA A 55 2.30 3.58 -9.99
C ALA A 55 2.90 2.22 -10.39
N GLU A 56 3.09 1.32 -9.43
CA GLU A 56 3.48 -0.08 -9.65
C GLU A 56 2.31 -0.95 -10.17
N GLY A 57 1.08 -0.41 -10.20
CA GLY A 57 -0.11 -1.14 -10.64
C GLY A 57 -0.58 -2.21 -9.66
N LEU A 58 -0.09 -2.21 -8.43
CA LEU A 58 -0.45 -3.18 -7.38
C LEU A 58 -1.78 -2.85 -6.70
N ILE A 59 -2.17 -1.57 -6.73
CA ILE A 59 -3.42 -1.09 -6.16
C ILE A 59 -4.09 -0.07 -7.09
N GLU A 60 -5.40 0.05 -6.99
CA GLU A 60 -6.20 1.04 -7.72
C GLU A 60 -7.14 1.80 -6.77
N GLY A 61 -7.24 3.11 -6.98
CA GLY A 61 -8.16 3.98 -6.24
C GLY A 61 -9.51 4.09 -6.93
N HIS A 62 -10.60 3.81 -6.21
CA HIS A 62 -11.96 4.05 -6.65
C HIS A 62 -12.56 5.25 -5.91
N GLN A 63 -12.90 6.31 -6.66
CA GLN A 63 -13.46 7.54 -6.11
C GLN A 63 -14.67 7.24 -5.20
N GLY A 64 -14.59 7.70 -3.95
CA GLY A 64 -15.62 7.50 -2.92
C GLY A 64 -15.75 6.09 -2.36
N LYS A 65 -15.01 5.09 -2.89
CA LYS A 65 -15.12 3.68 -2.47
C LYS A 65 -13.91 3.18 -1.70
N GLY A 66 -12.71 3.70 -2.00
CA GLY A 66 -11.47 3.33 -1.30
C GLY A 66 -10.38 2.91 -2.28
N VAL A 67 -9.34 2.26 -1.75
CA VAL A 67 -8.20 1.74 -2.51
C VAL A 67 -8.20 0.22 -2.42
N TYR A 68 -7.98 -0.44 -3.55
CA TYR A 68 -8.16 -1.89 -3.69
C TYR A 68 -6.92 -2.49 -4.33
N VAL A 69 -6.57 -3.70 -3.92
CA VAL A 69 -5.47 -4.47 -4.51
C VAL A 69 -5.88 -4.97 -5.89
N THR A 70 -5.01 -4.78 -6.88
CA THR A 70 -5.28 -5.25 -8.24
C THR A 70 -5.00 -6.75 -8.35
N GLY A 71 -5.39 -7.35 -9.47
CA GLY A 71 -4.94 -8.71 -9.83
C GLY A 71 -3.50 -8.79 -10.32
N ASN A 72 -2.77 -7.67 -10.35
CA ASN A 72 -1.43 -7.61 -10.88
C ASN A 72 -0.46 -8.01 -9.76
N HIS A 73 -0.12 -9.29 -9.67
CA HIS A 73 1.05 -9.68 -8.89
C HIS A 73 2.29 -9.13 -9.61
N PRO A 74 3.27 -8.53 -8.91
CA PRO A 74 4.55 -8.30 -9.54
C PRO A 74 5.00 -9.66 -10.04
N ALA A 75 5.25 -9.78 -11.36
CA ALA A 75 5.73 -11.00 -11.96
C ALA A 75 6.96 -11.43 -11.15
N VAL A 76 6.80 -12.50 -10.37
CA VAL A 76 7.94 -13.24 -9.85
C VAL A 76 8.55 -13.86 -11.09
N ASP A 77 9.64 -13.26 -11.57
CA ASP A 77 10.61 -13.95 -12.40
C ASP A 77 11.49 -14.80 -11.48
#